data_AF-A0A0G1GJH9-F1
#
_entry.id   AF-A0A0G1GJH9-F1
#
_cell.length_a   1.000
_cell.length_b   1.000
_cell.length_c   1.000
_cell.angle_alpha   90.00
_cell.angle_beta   90.00
_cell.angle_gamma   90.00
#
_symmetry.space_group_name_H-M   'P 1'
#
loop_
_entity.id
_entity.type
_entity.pdbx_description
1 polymer ?
#
loop_
_entity_poly.entity_id
_entity_poly.type
_entity_poly.pdbx_seq_one_letter_code
_entity_poly.pdbx_strand_id
1 'polypeptide(L)'
;MNSKIIGVIVIVVVVALAGWFFLKGKGAGPLSTVTEGGYSDSNPFTGTLKAAVALGIPMKCTYEEGGVEYESVIQGKRFKGSVATEGETSSIIMLDNCIYSWSKGTTDGIKMCFSEEDTDIWDANNTESEAPTADLPDNLKCYPTTVGAGEFSLPSEVSFREFN
;
A
#
# COMPACT_ATOMS: atom_id res chain seq x y z
N MET A 1 1.66 -30.82 2.86
CA MET A 1 0.73 -29.86 3.48
C MET A 1 0.12 -29.06 2.32
N ASN A 2 -1.20 -29.12 2.13
CA ASN A 2 -1.82 -28.63 0.89
C ASN A 2 -1.70 -27.11 0.80
N SER A 3 -1.29 -26.58 -0.36
CA SER A 3 -1.12 -25.13 -0.61
C SER A 3 -2.37 -24.30 -0.29
N LYS A 4 -3.57 -24.90 -0.41
CA LYS A 4 -4.84 -24.30 0.00
C LYS A 4 -5.00 -24.14 1.51
N ILE A 5 -4.37 -25.02 2.30
CA ILE A 5 -4.41 -24.98 3.77
C ILE A 5 -3.43 -23.93 4.30
N ILE A 6 -2.32 -23.70 3.59
CA ILE A 6 -1.32 -22.67 3.96
C ILE A 6 -1.91 -21.26 3.79
N GLY A 7 -2.58 -20.97 2.67
CA GLY A 7 -3.23 -19.66 2.46
C GLY A 7 -4.33 -19.34 3.48
N VAL A 8 -5.13 -20.34 3.86
CA VAL A 8 -6.17 -20.17 4.89
C VAL A 8 -5.55 -19.97 6.28
N ILE A 9 -4.45 -20.66 6.61
CA ILE A 9 -3.77 -20.48 7.89
C ILE A 9 -3.15 -19.08 8.01
N VAL A 10 -2.54 -18.57 6.93
CA VAL A 10 -1.97 -17.20 6.92
C VAL A 10 -3.06 -16.15 7.14
N ILE A 11 -4.20 -16.27 6.45
CA ILE A 11 -5.33 -15.35 6.61
C ILE A 11 -5.91 -15.41 8.03
N VAL A 12 -6.08 -16.60 8.59
CA VAL A 12 -6.62 -16.76 9.95
C VAL A 12 -5.66 -16.21 11.01
N VAL A 13 -4.34 -16.36 10.82
CA VAL A 13 -3.34 -15.80 11.73
C VAL A 13 -3.30 -14.27 11.66
N VAL A 14 -3.41 -13.69 10.46
CA VAL A 14 -3.49 -12.22 10.28
C VAL A 14 -4.76 -11.65 10.93
N VAL A 15 -5.91 -12.30 10.76
CA VAL A 15 -7.18 -11.88 11.38
C VAL A 15 -7.17 -12.04 12.90
N ALA A 16 -6.57 -13.12 13.42
CA ALA A 16 -6.45 -13.34 14.87
C ALA A 16 -5.50 -12.34 15.55
N LEU A 17 -4.41 -11.96 14.88
CA LEU A 17 -3.50 -10.92 15.36
C LEU A 17 -4.15 -9.53 15.32
N ALA A 18 -4.93 -9.24 14.28
CA ALA A 18 -5.71 -7.99 14.18
C ALA A 18 -6.74 -7.87 15.32
N GLY A 19 -7.46 -8.96 15.63
CA GLY A 19 -8.46 -8.96 16.70
C GLY A 19 -7.89 -8.77 18.11
N TRP A 20 -6.67 -9.26 18.37
CA TRP A 20 -6.01 -9.10 19.68
C TRP A 20 -5.41 -7.70 19.88
N PHE A 21 -4.94 -7.07 18.81
CA PHE A 21 -4.35 -5.73 18.86
C PHE A 21 -5.41 -4.63 19.03
N PHE A 22 -6.61 -4.84 18.46
CA PHE A 22 -7.72 -3.88 18.52
C PHE A 22 -8.34 -3.67 19.92
N LEU A 23 -8.09 -4.57 20.87
CA LEU A 23 -8.61 -4.45 22.23
C LEU A 23 -7.78 -3.55 23.16
N LYS A 24 -6.64 -2.98 22.70
CA LYS A 24 -5.73 -2.21 23.58
C LYS A 24 -5.56 -0.71 23.29
N GLY A 25 -6.17 -0.14 22.26
CA GLY A 25 -5.94 1.26 21.87
C GLY A 25 -7.00 2.25 22.34
N LYS A 26 -6.85 2.82 23.54
CA LYS A 26 -7.63 3.98 24.02
C LYS A 26 -6.66 5.11 24.34
N GLY A 27 -6.59 6.14 23.49
CA GLY A 27 -5.81 7.36 23.79
C GLY A 27 -5.58 8.26 22.57
N ALA A 28 -6.25 9.41 22.55
CA ALA A 28 -6.06 10.49 21.58
C ALA A 28 -4.91 11.44 21.98
N GLY A 29 -4.16 11.98 21.01
CA GLY A 29 -3.13 13.02 21.18
C GLY A 29 -2.95 13.87 19.90
N PRO A 30 -2.41 15.10 19.99
CA PRO A 30 -2.79 16.23 19.11
C PRO A 30 -1.98 16.38 17.80
N LEU A 31 -2.64 16.97 16.81
CA LEU A 31 -2.11 17.38 15.50
C LEU A 31 -0.98 18.42 15.62
N SER A 32 0.17 18.15 15.00
CA SER A 32 1.24 19.14 14.79
C SER A 32 1.16 19.73 13.37
N THR A 33 1.13 21.05 13.32
CA THR A 33 1.27 21.92 12.14
C THR A 33 2.67 21.75 11.52
N VAL A 34 2.78 21.57 10.20
CA VAL A 34 4.07 21.52 9.47
C VAL A 34 4.20 22.70 8.52
N THR A 35 5.31 23.41 8.66
CA THR A 35 5.77 24.58 7.88
C THR A 35 6.32 24.17 6.50
N GLU A 36 6.02 24.93 5.45
CA GLU A 36 6.62 24.82 4.12
C GLU A 36 8.14 25.07 4.17
N GLY A 37 8.94 24.09 3.73
CA GLY A 37 10.39 24.20 3.58
C GLY A 37 10.93 23.09 2.67
N GLY A 38 11.79 23.46 1.71
CA GLY A 38 12.26 22.60 0.62
C GLY A 38 12.77 21.21 1.03
N TYR A 39 12.40 20.22 0.24
CA TYR A 39 12.73 18.80 0.45
C TYR A 39 14.20 18.54 0.14
N SER A 40 14.94 18.09 1.16
CA SER A 40 16.32 17.61 1.04
C SER A 40 16.30 16.08 0.92
N ASP A 41 17.02 15.55 -0.08
CA ASP A 41 17.10 14.13 -0.51
C ASP A 41 17.57 13.11 0.57
N SER A 42 17.81 13.53 1.80
CA SER A 42 18.60 12.74 2.77
C SER A 42 17.83 12.23 3.99
N ASN A 43 16.58 12.65 4.21
CA ASN A 43 15.83 12.26 5.41
C ASN A 43 14.52 11.53 5.03
N PRO A 44 14.22 10.38 5.68
CA PRO A 44 12.93 9.72 5.50
C PRO A 44 11.81 10.65 5.99
N PHE A 45 10.65 10.60 5.33
CA PHE A 45 9.49 11.38 5.73
C PHE A 45 9.00 10.91 7.12
N THR A 46 8.99 11.82 8.10
CA THR A 46 8.62 11.54 9.50
C THR A 46 7.18 11.93 9.85
N GLY A 47 6.27 12.00 8.86
CA GLY A 47 4.85 12.30 9.06
C GLY A 47 3.94 11.11 8.79
N THR A 48 2.62 11.32 8.85
CA THR A 48 1.65 10.28 8.45
C THR A 48 1.60 10.16 6.93
N LEU A 49 1.42 8.95 6.40
CA LEU A 49 1.24 8.71 4.96
C LEU A 49 0.16 9.62 4.35
N LYS A 50 -0.91 9.88 5.13
CA LYS A 50 -1.97 10.84 4.83
C LYS A 50 -1.45 12.26 4.55
N ALA A 51 -0.52 12.77 5.35
CA ALA A 51 0.05 14.10 5.16
C ALA A 51 0.91 14.18 3.88
N ALA A 52 1.71 13.16 3.59
CA ALA A 52 2.52 13.15 2.38
C ALA A 52 1.69 13.02 1.10
N VAL A 53 0.65 12.19 1.11
CA VAL A 53 -0.32 12.08 0.00
C VAL A 53 -1.05 13.40 -0.22
N ALA A 54 -1.47 14.09 0.85
CA ALA A 54 -2.14 15.39 0.77
C ALA A 54 -1.25 16.49 0.18
N LEU A 55 0.08 16.41 0.40
CA LEU A 55 1.05 17.32 -0.19
C LEU A 55 1.33 17.04 -1.67
N GLY A 56 0.81 15.92 -2.22
CA GLY A 56 0.99 15.54 -3.62
C GLY A 56 2.44 15.20 -3.98
N ILE A 57 3.29 15.00 -2.98
CA ILE A 57 4.72 14.73 -3.16
C ILE A 57 4.88 13.26 -3.50
N PRO A 58 5.49 12.93 -4.65
CA PRO A 58 5.73 11.55 -4.97
C PRO A 58 6.73 10.94 -3.99
N MET A 59 6.43 9.76 -3.50
CA MET A 59 7.28 9.04 -2.55
C MET A 59 7.54 7.63 -3.02
N LYS A 60 8.74 7.14 -2.70
CA LYS A 60 9.09 5.72 -2.74
C LYS A 60 9.21 5.22 -1.30
N CYS A 61 8.43 4.20 -0.97
CA CYS A 61 8.43 3.57 0.35
C CYS A 61 8.97 2.14 0.27
N THR A 62 9.82 1.77 1.22
CA THR A 62 10.38 0.42 1.34
C THR A 62 10.12 -0.13 2.74
N TYR A 63 9.78 -1.40 2.83
CA TYR A 63 9.55 -2.12 4.08
C TYR A 63 10.10 -3.54 3.96
N GLU A 64 10.77 -4.03 4.98
CA GLU A 64 11.34 -5.37 4.99
C GLU A 64 10.99 -6.04 6.32
N GLU A 65 10.36 -7.22 6.25
CA GLU A 65 10.07 -8.04 7.42
C GLU A 65 10.13 -9.52 7.04
N GLY A 66 10.82 -10.32 7.85
CA GLY A 66 10.80 -11.77 7.72
C GLY A 66 11.33 -12.30 6.38
N GLY A 67 12.23 -11.59 5.71
CA GLY A 67 12.76 -11.95 4.39
C GLY A 67 11.81 -11.64 3.23
N VAL A 68 10.77 -10.85 3.49
CA VAL A 68 9.88 -10.28 2.47
C VAL A 68 10.20 -8.80 2.30
N GLU A 69 10.51 -8.41 1.07
CA GLU A 69 10.77 -7.03 0.70
C GLU A 69 9.53 -6.43 0.04
N TYR A 70 9.12 -5.26 0.52
CA TYR A 70 8.02 -4.48 -0.01
C TYR A 70 8.58 -3.16 -0.53
N GLU A 71 8.21 -2.81 -1.75
CA GLU A 71 8.51 -1.52 -2.35
C GLU A 71 7.20 -0.91 -2.87
N SER A 72 7.01 0.39 -2.68
CA SER A 72 5.85 1.09 -3.25
C SER A 72 6.21 2.49 -3.69
N VAL A 73 5.47 2.98 -4.68
CA VAL A 73 5.52 4.35 -5.19
C VAL A 73 4.14 4.95 -5.09
N ILE A 74 4.07 6.15 -4.53
CA ILE A 74 2.82 6.86 -4.23
C ILE A 74 2.90 8.24 -4.85
N GLN A 75 1.87 8.66 -5.59
CA GLN A 75 1.76 10.02 -6.12
C GLN A 75 0.29 10.46 -6.20
N GLY A 76 -0.13 11.31 -5.26
CA GLY A 76 -1.54 11.65 -5.11
C GLY A 76 -2.39 10.39 -4.88
N LYS A 77 -3.44 10.19 -5.68
CA LYS A 77 -4.32 9.01 -5.62
C LYS A 77 -3.82 7.80 -6.43
N ARG A 78 -2.53 7.78 -6.80
CA ARG A 78 -1.92 6.68 -7.54
C ARG A 78 -0.97 5.92 -6.65
N PHE A 79 -1.09 4.59 -6.69
CA PHE A 79 -0.29 3.67 -5.91
C PHE A 79 0.19 2.53 -6.81
N LYS A 80 1.47 2.20 -6.68
CA LYS A 80 2.05 0.97 -7.21
C LYS A 80 2.89 0.34 -6.12
N GLY A 81 2.78 -0.96 -5.95
CA GLY A 81 3.54 -1.73 -4.99
C GLY A 81 4.12 -2.99 -5.63
N SER A 82 5.18 -3.50 -5.03
CA SER A 82 5.71 -4.82 -5.30
C SER A 82 6.12 -5.49 -3.99
N VAL A 83 5.91 -6.79 -3.94
CA VAL A 83 6.30 -7.66 -2.85
C VAL A 83 7.22 -8.73 -3.42
N ALA A 84 8.42 -8.87 -2.86
CA ALA A 84 9.37 -9.89 -3.22
C ALA A 84 9.55 -10.88 -2.05
N THR A 85 9.28 -12.15 -2.32
CA THR A 85 9.37 -13.24 -1.34
C THR A 85 9.94 -14.47 -2.03
N GLU A 86 10.98 -15.08 -1.47
CA GLU A 86 11.54 -16.36 -1.95
C GLU A 86 11.85 -16.41 -3.47
N GLY A 87 12.23 -15.27 -4.05
CA GLY A 87 12.55 -15.15 -5.48
C GLY A 87 11.34 -14.91 -6.39
N GLU A 88 10.12 -14.92 -5.85
CA GLU A 88 8.92 -14.48 -6.54
C GLU A 88 8.69 -12.99 -6.29
N THR A 89 8.28 -12.25 -7.31
CA THR A 89 7.89 -10.85 -7.17
C THR A 89 6.45 -10.70 -7.63
N SER A 90 5.57 -10.25 -6.75
CA SER A 90 4.21 -9.86 -7.10
C SER A 90 4.11 -8.34 -7.14
N SER A 91 3.34 -7.82 -8.08
CA SER A 91 3.11 -6.40 -8.27
C SER A 91 1.63 -6.09 -8.11
N ILE A 92 1.36 -4.89 -7.63
CA ILE A 92 0.03 -4.35 -7.46
C ILE A 92 0.04 -2.90 -7.95
N ILE A 93 -1.03 -2.48 -8.61
CA ILE A 93 -1.23 -1.07 -8.97
C ILE A 93 -2.71 -0.73 -8.81
N MET A 94 -2.96 0.48 -8.35
CA MET A 94 -4.29 1.04 -8.18
C MET A 94 -4.52 2.12 -9.24
N LEU A 95 -5.49 1.91 -10.10
CA LEU A 95 -5.90 2.80 -11.18
C LEU A 95 -7.42 2.79 -11.31
N ASP A 96 -8.03 3.96 -11.42
CA ASP A 96 -9.46 4.13 -11.72
C ASP A 96 -10.39 3.27 -10.82
N ASN A 97 -10.18 3.30 -9.50
CA ASN A 97 -10.90 2.49 -8.51
C ASN A 97 -10.80 0.96 -8.73
N CYS A 98 -9.79 0.51 -9.46
CA CYS A 98 -9.47 -0.89 -9.62
C CYS A 98 -8.06 -1.20 -9.12
N ILE A 99 -7.94 -2.34 -8.45
CA ILE A 99 -6.68 -2.99 -8.12
C ILE A 99 -6.35 -3.98 -9.22
N TYR A 100 -5.14 -3.87 -9.75
CA TYR A 100 -4.56 -4.83 -10.67
C TYR A 100 -3.38 -5.50 -9.97
N SER A 101 -3.31 -6.83 -10.01
CA SER A 101 -2.21 -7.59 -9.45
C SER A 101 -1.70 -8.63 -10.43
N TRP A 102 -0.39 -8.87 -10.44
CA TRP A 102 0.25 -9.86 -11.29
C TRP A 102 1.58 -10.29 -10.69
N SER A 103 2.10 -11.43 -11.13
CA SER A 103 3.43 -11.89 -10.73
C SER A 103 4.43 -11.62 -11.85
N LYS A 104 5.67 -11.35 -11.49
CA LYS A 104 6.75 -11.10 -12.45
C LYS A 104 6.94 -12.35 -13.32
N GLY A 105 6.96 -12.14 -14.64
CA GLY A 105 7.16 -13.22 -15.61
C GLY A 105 5.89 -14.00 -15.98
N THR A 106 4.72 -13.65 -15.43
CA THR A 106 3.44 -14.20 -15.88
C THR A 106 2.80 -13.31 -16.94
N THR A 107 2.01 -13.91 -17.82
CA THR A 107 1.18 -13.19 -18.81
C THR A 107 -0.28 -13.04 -18.35
N ASP A 108 -0.60 -13.54 -17.16
CA ASP A 108 -1.91 -13.45 -16.54
C ASP A 108 -1.82 -12.60 -15.26
N GLY A 109 -2.85 -11.79 -15.05
CA GLY A 109 -3.05 -10.99 -13.84
C GLY A 109 -4.52 -10.96 -13.43
N ILE A 110 -4.78 -10.38 -12.27
CA ILE A 110 -6.11 -10.23 -11.69
C ILE A 110 -6.46 -8.75 -11.63
N LYS A 111 -7.71 -8.43 -11.94
CA LYS A 111 -8.32 -7.11 -11.78
C LYS A 111 -9.49 -7.23 -10.81
N MET A 112 -9.58 -6.31 -9.87
CA MET A 112 -10.69 -6.17 -8.93
C MET A 112 -11.08 -4.70 -8.88
N CYS A 113 -12.33 -4.38 -9.12
CA CYS A 113 -12.82 -3.00 -9.03
C CYS A 113 -13.76 -2.86 -7.85
N PHE A 114 -13.71 -1.68 -7.24
CA PHE A 114 -14.65 -1.27 -6.21
C PHE A 114 -15.85 -0.57 -6.87
N SER A 115 -17.04 -0.77 -6.31
CA SER A 115 -18.25 -0.08 -6.78
C SER A 115 -18.20 1.40 -6.38
N GLU A 116 -19.00 2.27 -7.01
CA GLU A 116 -19.05 3.69 -6.64
C GLU A 116 -19.67 3.93 -5.25
N GLU A 117 -20.42 2.94 -4.73
CA GLU A 117 -20.92 2.92 -3.35
C GLU A 117 -19.82 2.53 -2.36
N ASP A 118 -18.80 1.80 -2.82
CA ASP A 118 -17.57 1.56 -2.06
C ASP A 118 -16.74 2.85 -2.10
N THR A 119 -16.72 3.52 -0.96
CA THR A 119 -16.09 4.82 -0.79
C THR A 119 -14.70 4.92 -1.44
N ASP A 120 -14.40 6.10 -2.00
CA ASP A 120 -13.05 6.49 -2.40
C ASP A 120 -12.04 6.07 -1.33
N ILE A 121 -11.23 5.06 -1.66
CA ILE A 121 -10.17 4.48 -0.84
C ILE A 121 -9.10 5.49 -0.42
N TRP A 122 -9.11 6.69 -1.02
CA TRP A 122 -8.28 7.82 -0.64
C TRP A 122 -8.99 8.84 0.25
N ASP A 123 -10.30 8.71 0.47
CA ASP A 123 -11.09 9.61 1.29
C ASP A 123 -11.02 9.23 2.77
N ALA A 124 -10.16 9.97 3.48
CA ALA A 124 -9.86 9.76 4.89
C ALA A 124 -10.95 10.25 5.87
N ASN A 125 -12.12 10.67 5.37
CA ASN A 125 -13.29 10.99 6.18
C ASN A 125 -14.30 9.84 6.27
N ASN A 126 -14.06 8.74 5.56
CA ASN A 126 -14.94 7.60 5.64
C ASN A 126 -14.64 6.77 6.90
N THR A 127 -15.55 6.78 7.86
CA THR A 127 -15.46 6.03 9.12
C THR A 127 -15.61 4.52 8.97
N GLU A 128 -15.94 4.01 7.78
CA GLU A 128 -16.02 2.57 7.48
C GLU A 128 -14.80 2.04 6.72
N SER A 129 -14.05 2.91 6.05
CA SER A 129 -12.67 2.59 5.65
C SER A 129 -11.75 3.07 6.75
N GLU A 130 -11.30 2.13 7.59
CA GLU A 130 -10.17 2.37 8.49
C GLU A 130 -8.90 2.57 7.65
N ALA A 131 -8.81 3.72 6.96
CA ALA A 131 -7.55 4.22 6.47
C ALA A 131 -6.64 4.28 7.69
N PRO A 132 -5.52 3.54 7.71
CA PRO A 132 -4.76 3.34 8.92
C PRO A 132 -4.27 4.70 9.42
N THR A 133 -4.88 5.18 10.50
CA THR A 133 -4.28 6.14 11.41
C THR A 133 -3.19 5.48 12.26
N ALA A 134 -2.86 4.22 11.97
CA ALA A 134 -1.78 3.48 12.58
C ALA A 134 -0.46 4.21 12.32
N ASP A 135 0.34 4.31 13.38
CA ASP A 135 1.74 4.66 13.23
C ASP A 135 2.35 3.71 12.19
N LEU A 136 3.06 4.31 11.23
CA LEU A 136 3.77 3.54 10.23
C LEU A 136 4.75 2.62 10.98
N PRO A 137 4.88 1.35 10.58
CA PRO A 137 5.80 0.46 11.27
C PRO A 137 7.22 1.04 11.18
N ASP A 138 8.00 0.94 12.26
CA ASP A 138 9.29 1.63 12.41
C ASP A 138 10.31 1.35 11.28
N ASN A 139 10.14 0.24 10.58
CA ASN A 139 10.94 -0.20 9.45
C ASN A 139 10.42 0.26 8.08
N LEU A 140 9.27 0.95 8.01
CA LEU A 140 8.81 1.60 6.78
C LEU A 140 9.61 2.88 6.55
N LYS A 141 10.33 2.93 5.44
CA LYS A 141 11.12 4.09 5.04
C LYS A 141 10.53 4.68 3.77
N CYS A 142 10.02 5.90 3.85
CA CYS A 142 9.50 6.64 2.69
C CYS A 142 10.42 7.83 2.37
N TYR A 143 10.84 7.93 1.12
CA TYR A 143 11.66 9.03 0.63
C TYR A 143 10.96 9.72 -0.55
N PRO A 144 11.06 11.06 -0.65
CA PRO A 144 10.66 11.77 -1.87
C PRO A 144 11.31 11.13 -3.09
N THR A 145 10.58 11.09 -4.21
CA THR A 145 11.11 10.52 -5.44
C THR A 145 10.57 11.24 -6.67
N THR A 146 11.21 11.03 -7.81
CA THR A 146 10.72 11.47 -9.11
C THR A 146 10.01 10.32 -9.81
N VAL A 147 8.77 10.53 -10.22
CA VAL A 147 7.97 9.52 -10.94
C VAL A 147 8.08 9.77 -12.44
N GLY A 148 8.51 8.74 -13.18
CA GLY A 148 8.59 8.78 -14.65
C GLY A 148 7.24 8.58 -15.35
N ALA A 149 7.18 8.97 -16.62
CA ALA A 149 6.03 8.72 -17.49
C ALA A 149 5.93 7.21 -17.79
N GLY A 150 5.16 6.49 -16.98
CA GLY A 150 5.01 5.03 -17.08
C GLY A 150 5.16 4.30 -15.75
N GLU A 151 5.51 4.99 -14.66
CA GLU A 151 5.59 4.34 -13.35
C GLU A 151 4.26 3.66 -13.00
N PHE A 152 3.15 4.32 -13.31
CA PHE A 152 1.79 3.86 -13.06
C PHE A 152 1.08 3.27 -14.29
N SER A 153 1.82 2.76 -15.29
CA SER A 153 1.19 2.03 -16.41
C SER A 153 1.14 0.54 -16.12
N LEU A 154 0.07 -0.12 -16.58
CA LEU A 154 -0.02 -1.57 -16.60
C LEU A 154 0.97 -2.16 -17.63
N PRO A 155 1.58 -3.32 -17.34
CA PRO A 155 2.39 -4.04 -18.32
C PRO A 155 1.52 -4.51 -19.50
N SER A 156 2.02 -4.30 -20.73
CA SER A 156 1.31 -4.60 -21.97
C SER A 156 1.15 -6.09 -22.26
N GLU A 157 2.01 -6.91 -21.67
CA GLU A 157 2.12 -8.35 -21.85
C GLU A 157 1.24 -9.16 -20.88
N VAL A 158 0.63 -8.49 -19.89
CA VAL A 158 -0.22 -9.13 -18.89
C VAL A 158 -1.69 -8.92 -19.25
N SER A 159 -2.43 -10.01 -19.36
CA SER A 159 -3.87 -10.02 -19.51
C SER A 159 -4.53 -10.06 -18.12
N PHE A 160 -5.30 -9.04 -17.80
CA PHE A 160 -5.99 -8.95 -16.51
C PHE A 160 -7.40 -9.49 -16.60
N ARG A 161 -7.71 -10.51 -15.81
CA ARG A 161 -9.06 -11.08 -15.68
C ARG A 161 -9.75 -10.55 -14.44
N GLU A 162 -11.05 -10.29 -14.55
CA GLU A 162 -11.85 -9.89 -13.39
C GLU A 162 -11.98 -11.06 -12.42
N PHE A 163 -11.73 -10.78 -11.14
CA PHE A 163 -12.05 -11.71 -10.06
C PHE A 163 -13.53 -11.52 -9.71
N ASN A 164 -14.34 -12.54 -10.00
CA ASN A 164 -15.78 -12.57 -9.74
C ASN A 164 -16.09 -13.61 -8.68
#